data_AF-A0A226RF00-F1
#
_entry.id   AF-A0A226RF00-F1
#
_cell.length_a   1.000
_cell.length_b   1.000
_cell.length_c   1.000
_cell.angle_alpha   90.00
_cell.angle_beta   90.00
_cell.angle_gamma   90.00
#
_symmetry.space_group_name_H-M   'P 1'
#
loop_
_entity.id
_entity.type
_entity.pdbx_description
1 polymer ?
#
loop_
_entity_poly.entity_id
_entity_poly.type
_entity_poly.pdbx_seq_one_letter_code
_entity_poly.pdbx_strand_id
1 'polypeptide(L)'
;MNETIIKKLESRMTEAKAWRLENSETGHFLDVVFSLNLEDKMRNKRNFSFNRFESEQLNELSKLVPALENDYRLELNSTNVGLGYLPVSVDSAQSLLQEV
;
A
#
# COMPACT_ATOMS: atom_id res chain seq x y z
N MET A 1 -2.74 -16.67 15.37
CA MET A 1 -3.43 -16.41 14.09
C MET A 1 -3.01 -14.99 13.80
N ASN A 2 -2.09 -14.77 12.85
CA ASN A 2 -1.54 -13.44 12.61
C ASN A 2 -2.64 -12.54 12.04
N GLU A 3 -3.32 -11.80 12.90
CA GLU A 3 -4.35 -10.86 12.51
C GLU A 3 -3.68 -9.57 12.03
N THR A 4 -3.86 -9.25 10.75
CA THR A 4 -3.43 -7.97 10.17
C THR A 4 -4.56 -6.97 10.28
N ILE A 5 -4.32 -5.88 11.00
CA ILE A 5 -5.29 -4.81 11.19
C ILE A 5 -5.06 -3.76 10.11
N ILE A 6 -6.07 -3.54 9.26
CA ILE A 6 -6.03 -2.54 8.20
C ILE A 6 -6.73 -1.27 8.68
N LYS A 7 -5.99 -0.17 8.86
CA LYS A 7 -6.52 1.13 9.29
C LYS A 7 -6.27 2.16 8.20
N LYS A 8 -7.28 2.96 7.89
CA LYS A 8 -7.08 4.13 7.01
C LYS A 8 -6.43 5.24 7.81
N LEU A 9 -5.27 5.73 7.37
CA LEU A 9 -4.64 6.90 7.96
C LEU A 9 -5.24 8.13 7.29
N GLU A 10 -6.06 8.87 8.03
CA GLU A 10 -6.57 10.17 7.57
C GLU A 10 -5.39 11.14 7.42
N SER A 11 -4.86 11.21 6.19
CA SER A 11 -3.75 12.10 5.87
C SER A 11 -4.25 13.54 5.92
N ARG A 12 -3.79 14.30 6.92
CA ARG A 12 -3.83 15.78 6.91
C ARG A 12 -3.06 16.37 5.71
N MET A 13 -2.22 15.59 5.05
CA MET A 13 -1.56 15.95 3.80
C MET A 13 -2.50 15.73 2.62
N THR A 14 -2.88 16.82 1.97
CA THR A 14 -3.85 16.96 0.88
C THR A 14 -3.45 16.22 -0.42
N GLU A 15 -2.39 15.41 -0.41
CA GLU A 15 -1.72 14.89 -1.61
C GLU A 15 -1.61 13.36 -1.70
N ALA A 16 -2.02 12.62 -0.66
CA ALA A 16 -1.95 11.15 -0.66
C ALA A 16 -3.03 10.48 0.20
N LYS A 17 -3.39 9.24 -0.16
CA LYS A 17 -4.22 8.33 0.65
C LYS A 17 -3.30 7.32 1.33
N ALA A 18 -3.30 7.28 2.66
CA ALA A 18 -2.46 6.37 3.41
C ALA A 18 -3.29 5.32 4.15
N TRP A 19 -2.75 4.11 4.23
CA TRP A 19 -3.30 2.97 4.93
C TRP A 19 -2.20 2.35 5.78
N ARG A 20 -2.52 2.00 7.02
CA ARG A 20 -1.66 1.26 7.91
C ARG A 20 -2.09 -0.18 7.96
N LEU A 21 -1.17 -1.08 7.66
CA LEU A 21 -1.31 -2.52 7.85
C LEU A 21 -0.48 -2.91 9.07
N GLU A 22 -1.14 -3.20 10.18
CA GLU A 22 -0.48 -3.46 11.47
C GLU A 22 -0.59 -4.95 11.84
N ASN A 23 0.50 -5.53 12.29
CA ASN A 23 0.52 -6.87 12.86
C ASN A 23 0.04 -6.80 14.32
N SER A 24 -1.09 -7.42 14.63
CA SER A 24 -1.65 -7.44 15.99
C SER A 24 -0.75 -8.15 17.02
N GLU A 25 0.07 -9.13 16.59
CA GLU A 25 0.92 -9.91 17.50
C GLU A 25 2.24 -9.20 17.81
N THR A 26 2.88 -8.57 16.81
CA THR A 26 4.19 -7.90 16.99
C THR A 26 4.08 -6.40 17.25
N GLY A 27 2.98 -5.77 16.86
CA GLY A 27 2.82 -4.31 16.87
C GLY A 27 3.50 -3.60 15.70
N HIS A 28 4.27 -4.31 14.86
CA HIS A 28 4.92 -3.73 13.68
C HIS A 28 3.91 -3.37 12.60
N PHE A 29 4.20 -2.32 11.84
CA PHE A 29 3.30 -1.85 10.80
C PHE A 29 3.97 -1.56 9.46
N LEU A 30 3.15 -1.64 8.41
CA LEU A 30 3.45 -1.18 7.06
C LEU A 30 2.47 -0.06 6.68
N ASP A 31 3.01 1.14 6.52
CA ASP A 31 2.26 2.29 6.01
C ASP A 31 2.30 2.32 4.48
N VAL A 32 1.19 1.99 3.84
CA VAL A 32 1.00 2.02 2.39
C VAL A 32 0.43 3.37 1.99
N VAL A 33 1.20 4.15 1.23
CA VAL A 33 0.84 5.51 0.81
C VAL A 33 0.60 5.53 -0.70
N PHE A 34 -0.64 5.77 -1.11
CA PHE A 34 -1.04 5.95 -2.50
C PHE A 34 -0.99 7.43 -2.88
N SER A 35 -0.22 7.75 -3.93
CA SER A 35 -0.16 9.11 -4.48
C SER A 35 -1.47 9.51 -5.15
N LEU A 36 -1.98 10.73 -4.94
CA LEU A 36 -3.18 11.22 -5.66
C LEU A 36 -2.98 11.30 -7.17
N ASN A 37 -1.75 11.54 -7.64
CA ASN A 37 -1.42 11.50 -9.07
C ASN A 37 -1.66 10.10 -9.67
N LEU A 38 -1.42 9.03 -8.90
CA LEU A 38 -1.73 7.67 -9.34
C LEU A 38 -3.26 7.48 -9.46
N GLU A 39 -4.01 7.98 -8.49
CA GLU A 39 -5.47 7.96 -8.54
C GLU A 39 -6.02 8.71 -9.76
N ASP A 40 -5.55 9.92 -10.03
CA ASP A 40 -5.97 10.72 -11.17
C ASP A 40 -5.67 10.02 -12.50
N LYS A 41 -4.45 9.52 -12.68
CA LYS A 41 -4.06 8.77 -13.87
C LYS A 41 -4.87 7.49 -14.08
N MET A 42 -5.29 6.82 -12.99
CA MET A 42 -6.14 5.64 -13.09
C MET A 42 -7.59 6.00 -13.45
N ARG A 43 -8.14 7.06 -12.83
CA ARG A 43 -9.49 7.56 -13.15
C ARG A 43 -9.62 7.98 -14.61
N ASN A 44 -8.54 8.51 -15.20
CA ASN A 44 -8.49 8.90 -16.60
C ASN A 44 -8.36 7.71 -17.59
N LYS A 45 -8.06 6.48 -17.12
CA LYS A 45 -8.04 5.29 -17.98
C LYS A 45 -9.37 4.54 -17.93
N ARG A 46 -9.94 4.27 -19.11
CA ARG A 46 -11.12 3.41 -19.28
C ARG A 46 -10.86 2.01 -18.68
N ASN A 47 -11.87 1.47 -18.00
CA ASN A 47 -11.89 0.14 -17.37
C ASN A 47 -10.98 -0.06 -16.15
N PHE A 48 -10.38 1.01 -15.59
CA PHE A 48 -9.65 0.93 -14.33
C PHE A 48 -10.46 1.54 -13.18
N SER A 49 -10.41 0.91 -12.01
CA SER A 49 -11.01 1.40 -10.78
C SER A 49 -9.93 1.53 -9.72
N PHE A 50 -9.69 2.76 -9.28
CA PHE A 50 -8.70 3.02 -8.24
C PHE A 50 -9.05 2.29 -6.93
N ASN A 51 -10.33 2.26 -6.55
CA ASN A 51 -10.76 1.53 -5.34
C ASN A 51 -10.49 0.03 -5.45
N ARG A 52 -10.67 -0.57 -6.64
CA ARG A 52 -10.36 -1.99 -6.85
C ARG A 52 -8.86 -2.23 -6.69
N PHE A 53 -8.05 -1.38 -7.33
CA PHE A 53 -6.60 -1.44 -7.24
C PHE A 53 -6.09 -1.24 -5.81
N GLU A 54 -6.64 -0.28 -5.07
CA GLU A 54 -6.33 -0.03 -3.65
C GLU A 54 -6.59 -1.30 -2.83
N SER A 55 -7.77 -1.90 -2.96
CA SER A 55 -8.10 -3.14 -2.24
C SER A 55 -7.19 -4.32 -2.64
N GLU A 56 -6.92 -4.49 -3.94
CA GLU A 56 -6.02 -5.54 -4.43
C GLU A 56 -4.59 -5.36 -3.89
N GLN A 57 -4.11 -4.11 -3.81
CA GLN A 57 -2.81 -3.77 -3.25
C GLN A 57 -2.73 -4.07 -1.75
N LEU A 58 -3.71 -3.60 -0.98
CA LEU A 58 -3.74 -3.86 0.46
C LEU A 58 -3.83 -5.36 0.76
N ASN A 59 -4.58 -6.11 -0.05
CA ASN A 59 -4.68 -7.56 0.10
C ASN A 59 -3.33 -8.26 -0.16
N GLU A 60 -2.62 -7.91 -1.23
CA GLU A 60 -1.30 -8.49 -1.49
C GLU A 60 -0.25 -8.09 -0.45
N LEU A 61 -0.23 -6.81 -0.06
CA LEU A 61 0.72 -6.29 0.93
C LEU A 61 0.42 -6.78 2.35
N SER A 62 -0.83 -7.13 2.68
CA SER A 62 -1.16 -7.72 3.98
C SER A 62 -0.40 -9.04 4.23
N LYS A 63 0.00 -9.75 3.18
CA LYS A 63 0.79 -10.99 3.27
C LYS A 63 2.23 -10.75 3.77
N LEU A 64 2.74 -9.53 3.65
CA LEU A 64 4.06 -9.14 4.17
C LEU A 64 4.06 -8.87 5.67
N VAL A 65 2.94 -8.37 6.20
CA VAL A 65 2.80 -7.88 7.57
C VAL A 65 3.21 -8.89 8.65
N PRO A 66 2.86 -10.19 8.52
CA PRO A 66 3.32 -11.21 9.46
C PRO A 66 4.84 -11.38 9.55
N ALA A 67 5.57 -11.04 8.50
CA ALA A 67 7.01 -11.22 8.37
C ALA A 67 7.79 -9.91 8.59
N LEU A 68 7.13 -8.83 9.02
CA LEU A 68 7.81 -7.56 9.31
C LEU A 68 8.56 -7.65 10.64
N GLU A 69 9.85 -7.29 10.59
CA GLU A 69 10.73 -7.21 11.76
C GLU A 69 10.87 -5.79 12.30
N ASN A 70 10.45 -4.78 11.54
CA ASN A 70 10.48 -3.36 11.89
C ASN A 70 9.25 -2.65 11.31
N ASP A 71 9.14 -1.35 11.57
CA ASP A 71 8.12 -0.49 11.00
C ASP A 71 8.57 0.04 9.64
N TYR A 72 7.70 -0.08 8.64
CA TYR A 72 8.03 0.29 7.27
C TYR A 72 6.97 1.18 6.64
N ARG A 73 7.39 1.91 5.60
CA ARG A 73 6.55 2.70 4.72
C ARG A 73 6.79 2.30 3.27
N LEU A 74 5.71 2.15 2.52
CA LEU A 74 5.71 1.88 1.09
C LEU A 74 4.93 2.97 0.36
N GLU A 75 5.61 3.70 -0.52
CA GLU A 75 4.96 4.67 -1.38
C GLU A 75 4.65 4.08 -2.75
N LEU A 76 3.36 4.00 -3.06
CA LEU A 76 2.84 3.57 -4.34
C LEU A 76 2.57 4.79 -5.23
N ASN A 77 3.44 4.96 -6.22
CA ASN A 77 3.32 5.97 -7.26
C ASN A 77 3.37 5.33 -8.66
N SER A 78 3.19 6.14 -9.70
CA SER A 78 3.13 5.64 -11.08
C SER A 78 4.42 4.97 -11.55
N THR A 79 5.55 5.24 -10.89
CA THR A 79 6.88 4.73 -11.26
C THR A 79 7.03 3.27 -10.82
N ASN A 80 6.56 2.94 -9.62
CA ASN A 80 6.71 1.61 -9.02
C ASN A 80 5.51 0.67 -9.26
N VAL A 81 4.32 1.19 -9.57
CA VAL A 81 3.13 0.39 -9.91
C VAL A 81 3.10 -0.03 -11.39
N GLY A 82 3.90 0.62 -12.24
CA GLY A 82 3.94 0.36 -13.68
C GLY A 82 2.64 0.70 -14.42
N LEU A 83 2.66 0.56 -15.76
CA LEU A 83 1.54 0.99 -16.62
C LEU A 83 0.30 0.07 -16.54
N GLY A 84 0.49 -1.15 -16.07
CA GLY A 84 -0.55 -2.18 -15.95
C GLY A 84 -1.42 -2.05 -14.70
N TYR A 85 -1.03 -1.19 -13.74
CA TYR A 85 -1.69 -1.05 -12.44
C TYR A 85 -1.94 -2.39 -11.76
N LEU A 86 -0.96 -3.29 -11.87
CA LEU A 86 -1.00 -4.57 -11.19
C LEU A 86 -0.57 -4.37 -9.73
N PRO A 87 -1.08 -5.19 -8.81
CA PRO A 87 -0.61 -5.16 -7.44
C PRO A 87 0.89 -5.47 -7.39
N VAL A 88 1.61 -4.74 -6.55
CA VAL A 88 3.05 -4.91 -6.36
C VAL A 88 3.24 -6.22 -5.60
N SER A 89 4.00 -7.14 -6.18
CA SER A 89 4.30 -8.42 -5.54
C SER A 89 5.11 -8.19 -4.27
N VAL A 90 4.95 -9.10 -3.30
CA VAL A 90 5.68 -9.15 -2.02
C VAL A 90 7.19 -8.89 -2.19
N ASP A 91 7.81 -9.55 -3.16
CA ASP A 91 9.25 -9.44 -3.47
C ASP A 91 9.65 -8.03 -3.96
N SER A 92 8.89 -7.49 -4.91
CA SER A 92 9.08 -6.12 -5.40
C SER A 92 8.80 -5.07 -4.33
N ALA A 93 7.82 -5.32 -3.46
CA ALA A 93 7.47 -4.43 -2.36
C ALA A 93 8.61 -4.36 -1.33
N GLN A 94 9.24 -5.49 -0.98
CA GLN A 94 10.40 -5.52 -0.07
C GLN A 94 11.52 -4.59 -0.51
N SER A 95 11.81 -4.54 -1.81
CA SER A 95 12.84 -3.64 -2.37
C SER A 95 12.47 -2.15 -2.33
N LEU A 96 11.20 -1.84 -2.07
CA LEU A 96 10.64 -0.49 -2.03
C LEU A 96 10.28 -0.05 -0.60
N LEU A 97 10.43 -0.93 0.40
CA LEU A 97 10.17 -0.61 1.80
C LEU A 97 11.21 0.39 2.30
N GLN A 98 10.73 1.39 3.01
CA GLN A 98 11.55 2.34 3.75
C GLN A 98 11.28 2.13 5.24
N GLU A 99 12.31 1.82 6.02
CA GLU A 99 12.21 1.72 7.48
C GLU A 99 11.87 3.10 8.07
N VAL A 100 11.02 3.11 9.12
CA VAL A 100 10.48 4.34 9.76
C VAL A 100 11.08 4.54 11.15
#